data_AF-A0A2M4AZ24-F1
#
_entry.id   AF-A0A2M4AZ24-F1
#
_cell.length_a   1.000
_cell.length_b   1.000
_cell.length_c   1.000
_cell.angle_alpha   90.00
_cell.angle_beta   90.00
_cell.angle_gamma   90.00
#
_symmetry.space_group_name_H-M   'P 1'
#
loop_
_entity.id
_entity.type
_entity.pdbx_description
1 polymer ?
#
loop_
_entity_poly.entity_id
_entity_poly.type
_entity_poly.pdbx_seq_one_letter_code
_entity_poly.pdbx_strand_id
1 'polypeptide(L)'
;GKLNSSILLLLLLPAVELLKHFYATRAFQLDSTARMELSGSVNAPTGRMHTSKTAGRFQLKELFHSIVLLATTVLFYAFICTVLGATVQEYEETISLALTMTTLTIFPILLLIGQAKTYSFLLSESVVLLSPCTNSYFNYLKNNSIGVLLGAWAASVVAPLDWDRPWQIYPIPNYVGCIVGQFGMSVYNLLSMIYSRFYDDRHTKIV
;
A
#
# COMPACT_ATOMS: atom_id res chain seq x y z
N GLY A 1 6.14 -18.93 -22.71
CA GLY A 1 6.79 -17.65 -23.03
C GLY A 1 6.27 -16.52 -22.16
N LYS A 2 5.07 -16.00 -22.45
CA LYS A 2 4.46 -14.86 -21.76
C LYS A 2 4.13 -15.11 -20.27
N LEU A 3 3.68 -16.32 -19.93
CA LEU A 3 3.29 -16.68 -18.55
C LEU A 3 4.43 -16.56 -17.53
N ASN A 4 5.65 -17.00 -17.90
CA ASN A 4 6.81 -16.97 -17.00
C ASN A 4 7.27 -15.54 -16.71
N SER A 5 7.17 -14.63 -17.69
CA SER A 5 7.53 -13.22 -17.50
C SER A 5 6.56 -12.50 -16.57
N SER A 6 5.25 -12.77 -16.69
CA SER A 6 4.23 -12.19 -15.81
C SER A 6 4.34 -12.72 -14.38
N ILE A 7 4.62 -14.02 -14.20
CA ILE A 7 4.85 -14.63 -12.88
C ILE A 7 6.08 -14.03 -12.18
N LEU A 8 7.16 -13.79 -12.93
CA LEU A 8 8.38 -13.21 -12.38
C LEU A 8 8.14 -11.77 -11.92
N LEU A 9 7.33 -10.99 -12.67
CA LEU A 9 6.93 -9.64 -12.27
C LEU A 9 6.05 -9.66 -11.01
N LEU A 10 5.08 -10.56 -10.94
CA LEU A 10 4.17 -10.76 -9.80
C LEU A 10 4.90 -11.16 -8.51
N LEU A 11 6.03 -11.87 -8.61
CA LEU A 11 6.84 -12.26 -7.44
C LEU A 11 7.89 -11.20 -7.07
N LEU A 12 8.43 -10.49 -8.06
CA LEU A 12 9.47 -9.49 -7.84
C LEU A 12 8.92 -8.21 -7.19
N LEU A 13 7.71 -7.79 -7.56
CA LEU A 13 7.06 -6.61 -6.99
C LEU A 13 6.87 -6.67 -5.46
N PRO A 14 6.25 -7.73 -4.89
CA PRO A 14 6.15 -7.88 -3.43
C PRO A 14 7.52 -7.96 -2.75
N ALA A 15 8.50 -8.62 -3.38
CA ALA A 15 9.86 -8.72 -2.84
C ALA A 15 10.56 -7.34 -2.77
N VAL A 16 10.37 -6.50 -3.78
CA VAL A 16 10.88 -5.12 -3.79
C VAL A 16 10.21 -4.28 -2.70
N GLU A 17 8.90 -4.40 -2.50
CA GLU A 17 8.20 -3.67 -1.43
C GLU A 17 8.60 -4.16 -0.03
N LEU A 18 8.83 -5.47 0.15
CA LEU A 18 9.40 -6.03 1.37
C LEU A 18 10.80 -5.47 1.64
N LEU A 19 11.63 -5.40 0.61
CA LEU A 19 12.99 -4.87 0.72
C LEU A 19 12.95 -3.38 1.10
N LYS A 20 12.13 -2.57 0.42
CA LYS A 20 11.92 -1.14 0.74
C LYS A 20 11.45 -0.96 2.17
N HIS A 21 10.46 -1.75 2.61
CA HIS A 21 9.96 -1.71 3.97
C HIS A 21 11.06 -2.06 4.98
N PHE A 22 11.83 -3.13 4.74
CA PHE A 22 12.94 -3.52 5.61
C PHE A 22 14.01 -2.42 5.71
N TYR A 23 14.40 -1.82 4.57
CA TYR A 23 15.32 -0.68 4.56
C TYR A 23 14.77 0.51 5.34
N ALA A 24 13.50 0.89 5.13
CA ALA A 24 12.88 2.00 5.84
C ALA A 24 12.81 1.76 7.35
N THR A 25 12.39 0.56 7.77
CA THR A 25 12.31 0.18 9.18
C THR A 25 13.68 0.16 9.84
N ARG A 26 14.71 -0.32 9.14
CA ARG A 26 16.10 -0.32 9.63
C ARG A 26 16.71 1.08 9.70
N ALA A 27 16.46 1.92 8.69
CA ALA A 27 17.03 3.27 8.60
C ALA A 27 16.38 4.25 9.59
N PHE A 28 15.05 4.18 9.75
CA PHE A 28 14.29 5.15 10.53
C PHE A 28 13.84 4.66 11.90
N GLN A 29 14.19 3.43 12.29
CA GLN A 29 13.76 2.79 13.56
C GLN A 29 12.25 2.97 13.79
N LEU A 30 11.46 2.72 12.74
CA LEU A 30 10.01 2.90 12.78
C LEU A 30 9.41 1.97 13.84
N ASP A 31 8.95 2.55 14.95
CA ASP A 31 8.32 1.79 16.02
C ASP A 31 6.89 1.42 15.57
N SER A 32 6.64 0.13 15.37
CA SER A 32 5.35 -0.40 14.90
C SER A 32 4.26 -0.36 16.00
N THR A 33 4.62 0.09 17.20
CA THR A 33 3.76 0.23 18.39
C THR A 33 2.77 1.39 18.25
N ALA A 34 1.93 1.38 17.22
CA ALA A 34 0.73 2.21 17.24
C ALA A 34 -0.26 1.64 18.28
N ARG A 35 -0.61 2.42 19.29
CA ARG A 35 -1.82 2.17 20.08
C ARG A 35 -2.95 2.98 19.45
N MET A 36 -4.07 2.32 19.21
CA MET A 36 -5.30 2.97 18.78
C MET A 36 -5.86 3.68 20.02
N GLU A 37 -6.01 5.00 19.99
CA GLU A 37 -6.77 5.69 21.04
C GLU A 37 -8.25 5.36 20.85
N LEU A 38 -8.70 4.26 21.46
CA LEU A 38 -10.11 4.07 21.74
C LEU A 38 -10.41 5.01 22.92
N SER A 39 -11.14 6.10 22.67
CA SER A 39 -11.66 6.97 23.71
C SER A 39 -12.53 6.14 24.67
N GLY A 40 -11.97 5.74 25.80
CA GLY A 40 -12.63 4.90 26.80
C GLY A 40 -11.67 4.27 27.81
N SER A 41 -11.41 5.02 28.89
CA SER A 41 -10.74 4.59 30.14
C SER A 41 -11.01 3.15 30.57
N VAL A 42 -9.97 2.36 30.88
CA VAL A 42 -9.88 1.44 32.05
C VAL A 42 -8.40 1.12 32.37
N ASN A 43 -8.00 1.33 33.62
CA ASN A 43 -6.73 0.86 34.22
C ASN A 43 -6.65 -0.68 34.28
N ALA A 44 -5.53 -1.30 33.91
CA ALA A 44 -5.24 -2.68 34.28
C ALA A 44 -3.72 -3.00 34.32
N PRO A 45 -3.28 -3.97 35.15
CA PRO A 45 -1.99 -3.94 35.84
C PRO A 45 -0.86 -4.76 35.18
N THR A 46 0.34 -4.48 35.66
CA THR A 46 1.60 -5.23 35.46
C THR A 46 1.48 -6.69 35.91
N GLY A 47 1.79 -7.66 35.02
CA GLY A 47 1.83 -9.08 35.38
C GLY A 47 2.36 -10.04 34.31
N ARG A 48 3.63 -10.44 34.48
CA ARG A 48 4.32 -11.71 34.14
C ARG A 48 4.09 -12.47 32.82
N MET A 49 5.24 -12.64 32.15
CA MET A 49 5.68 -13.62 31.14
C MET A 49 5.02 -15.02 31.19
N HIS A 50 4.41 -15.44 30.05
CA HIS A 50 4.05 -16.84 29.78
C HIS A 50 4.29 -17.22 28.29
N THR A 51 5.21 -18.18 28.12
CA THR A 51 5.26 -19.30 27.14
C THR A 51 5.36 -19.04 25.62
N SER A 52 6.56 -19.31 25.11
CA SER A 52 7.02 -19.30 23.71
C SER A 52 6.19 -20.13 22.69
N LYS A 53 5.40 -21.14 23.11
CA LYS A 53 4.54 -21.92 22.19
C LYS A 53 3.24 -21.21 21.77
N THR A 54 2.77 -20.25 22.57
CA THR A 54 1.56 -19.46 22.27
C THR A 54 1.84 -18.37 21.24
N ALA A 55 3.08 -17.86 21.21
CA ALA A 55 3.54 -16.84 20.27
C ALA A 55 3.45 -17.30 18.80
N GLY A 56 3.84 -18.55 18.50
CA GLY A 56 3.78 -19.08 17.12
C GLY A 56 2.36 -19.27 16.58
N ARG A 57 1.41 -19.69 17.44
CA ARG A 57 -0.01 -19.79 17.06
C ARG A 57 -0.66 -18.42 16.86
N PHE A 58 -0.25 -17.43 17.65
CA PHE A 58 -0.69 -16.05 17.49
C PHE A 58 -0.19 -15.47 16.16
N GLN A 59 1.09 -15.65 15.83
CA GLN A 59 1.66 -15.20 14.56
C GLN A 59 1.03 -15.89 13.33
N LEU A 60 0.78 -17.21 13.38
CA LEU A 60 0.09 -17.91 12.28
C LEU A 60 -1.33 -17.38 12.05
N LYS A 61 -2.05 -17.06 13.12
CA LYS A 61 -3.37 -16.43 13.01
C LYS A 61 -3.26 -15.05 12.37
N GLU A 62 -2.30 -14.23 12.79
CA GLU A 62 -2.10 -12.90 12.19
C GLU A 62 -1.70 -12.97 10.72
N LEU A 63 -0.84 -13.91 10.35
CA LEU A 63 -0.49 -14.15 8.95
C LEU A 63 -1.70 -14.58 8.13
N PHE A 64 -2.53 -15.49 8.67
CA PHE A 64 -3.76 -15.92 7.99
C PHE A 64 -4.72 -14.76 7.72
N HIS A 65 -5.01 -13.95 8.73
CA HIS A 65 -5.89 -12.79 8.59
C HIS A 65 -5.30 -11.72 7.66
N SER A 66 -3.97 -11.56 7.61
CA SER A 66 -3.26 -10.71 6.67
C SER A 66 -3.41 -11.21 5.22
N ILE A 67 -3.26 -12.52 5.00
CA ILE A 67 -3.48 -13.14 3.67
C ILE A 67 -4.93 -12.97 3.23
N VAL A 68 -5.89 -13.21 4.13
CA VAL A 68 -7.32 -12.99 3.85
C VAL A 68 -7.58 -11.55 3.46
N LEU A 69 -7.03 -10.58 4.19
CA LEU A 69 -7.17 -9.16 3.86
C LEU A 69 -6.65 -8.86 2.45
N LEU A 70 -5.44 -9.32 2.12
CA LEU A 70 -4.86 -9.11 0.79
C LEU A 70 -5.73 -9.75 -0.30
N ALA A 71 -6.20 -10.99 -0.08
CA ALA A 71 -7.09 -11.67 -1.02
C ALA A 71 -8.41 -10.91 -1.22
N THR A 72 -9.02 -10.41 -0.14
CA THR A 72 -10.23 -9.58 -0.24
C THR A 72 -9.97 -8.30 -1.03
N THR A 73 -8.83 -7.63 -0.84
CA THR A 73 -8.49 -6.42 -1.61
C THR A 73 -8.22 -6.71 -3.09
N VAL A 74 -7.63 -7.86 -3.43
CA VAL A 74 -7.46 -8.30 -4.82
C VAL A 74 -8.83 -8.50 -5.47
N LEU A 75 -9.75 -9.20 -4.80
CA LEU A 75 -11.10 -9.42 -5.32
C LEU A 75 -11.84 -8.09 -5.51
N PHE A 76 -11.68 -7.15 -4.58
CA PHE A 76 -12.30 -5.82 -4.68
C PHE A 76 -11.76 -5.03 -5.88
N TYR A 77 -10.44 -5.01 -6.09
CA TYR A 77 -9.87 -4.34 -7.27
C TYR A 77 -10.21 -5.04 -8.58
N ALA A 78 -10.24 -6.37 -8.61
CA ALA A 78 -10.69 -7.12 -9.78
C ALA A 78 -12.15 -6.79 -10.13
N PHE A 79 -13.02 -6.74 -9.13
CA PHE A 79 -14.41 -6.31 -9.29
C PHE A 79 -14.51 -4.89 -9.87
N ILE A 80 -13.75 -3.94 -9.34
CA ILE A 80 -13.71 -2.57 -9.86
C ILE A 80 -13.26 -2.55 -11.33
N CYS A 81 -12.21 -3.29 -11.69
CA CYS A 81 -11.72 -3.34 -13.07
C CYS A 81 -12.79 -3.88 -14.02
N THR A 82 -13.51 -4.94 -13.63
CA THR A 82 -14.63 -5.49 -14.43
C THR A 82 -15.76 -4.48 -14.59
N VAL A 83 -16.14 -3.77 -13.52
CA VAL A 83 -17.19 -2.73 -13.58
C VAL A 83 -16.78 -1.55 -14.46
N LEU A 84 -15.48 -1.20 -14.46
CA LEU A 84 -14.95 -0.09 -15.26
C LEU A 84 -14.69 -0.44 -16.74
N GLY A 85 -14.93 -1.69 -17.15
CA GLY A 85 -14.90 -2.08 -18.56
C GLY A 85 -13.97 -3.23 -18.92
N ALA A 86 -13.28 -3.85 -17.96
CA ALA A 86 -12.55 -5.09 -18.23
C ALA A 86 -13.54 -6.22 -18.55
N THR A 87 -13.25 -6.97 -19.62
CA THR A 87 -14.12 -8.08 -20.00
C THR A 87 -13.91 -9.27 -19.07
N VAL A 88 -14.98 -10.02 -18.79
CA VAL A 88 -14.91 -11.22 -17.92
C VAL A 88 -14.07 -12.34 -18.55
N GLN A 89 -13.84 -12.28 -19.86
CA GLN A 89 -13.03 -13.26 -20.60
C GLN A 89 -11.53 -13.12 -20.31
N GLU A 90 -11.06 -11.90 -19.99
CA GLU A 90 -9.67 -11.56 -19.65
C GLU A 90 -9.46 -11.57 -18.12
N TYR A 91 -9.84 -12.67 -17.48
CA TYR A 91 -9.78 -12.80 -16.03
C TYR A 91 -8.35 -12.93 -15.52
N GLU A 92 -7.42 -13.51 -16.29
CA GLU A 92 -6.02 -13.67 -15.89
C GLU A 92 -5.30 -12.32 -15.82
N GLU A 93 -5.54 -11.48 -16.83
CA GLU A 93 -5.06 -10.10 -16.94
C GLU A 93 -5.63 -9.24 -15.81
N THR A 94 -6.92 -9.38 -15.53
CA THR A 94 -7.60 -8.61 -14.49
C THR A 94 -7.13 -8.99 -13.09
N ILE A 95 -6.96 -10.28 -12.81
CA ILE A 95 -6.44 -10.74 -11.51
C ILE A 95 -4.99 -10.31 -11.33
N SER A 96 -4.15 -10.42 -12.37
CA SER A 96 -2.75 -10.00 -12.29
C SER A 96 -2.59 -8.49 -12.14
N LEU A 97 -3.47 -7.67 -12.73
CA LEU A 97 -3.53 -6.23 -12.49
C LEU A 97 -3.98 -5.92 -11.06
N ALA A 98 -5.05 -6.56 -10.58
CA ALA A 98 -5.55 -6.39 -9.23
C ALA A 98 -4.53 -6.79 -8.14
N LEU A 99 -3.76 -7.86 -8.38
CA LEU A 99 -2.63 -8.27 -7.55
C LEU A 99 -1.55 -7.20 -7.50
N THR A 100 -1.23 -6.61 -8.65
CA THR A 100 -0.21 -5.54 -8.73
C THR A 100 -0.67 -4.29 -7.99
N MET A 101 -1.91 -3.85 -8.19
CA MET A 101 -2.49 -2.73 -7.44
C MET A 101 -2.46 -3.01 -5.94
N THR A 102 -2.90 -4.19 -5.49
CA THR A 102 -2.86 -4.59 -4.07
C THR A 102 -1.44 -4.56 -3.49
N THR A 103 -0.47 -5.04 -4.26
CA THR A 103 0.94 -5.09 -3.86
C THR A 103 1.54 -3.69 -3.72
N LEU A 104 1.13 -2.74 -4.56
CA LEU A 104 1.63 -1.37 -4.52
C LEU A 104 0.90 -0.49 -3.50
N THR A 105 -0.36 -0.78 -3.18
CA THR A 105 -1.19 0.05 -2.30
C THR A 105 -1.32 -0.49 -0.87
N ILE A 106 -1.88 -1.69 -0.71
CA ILE A 106 -2.29 -2.23 0.59
C ILE A 106 -1.14 -2.95 1.27
N PHE A 107 -0.33 -3.70 0.52
CA PHE A 107 0.79 -4.45 1.05
C PHE A 107 1.81 -3.61 1.85
N PRO A 108 2.33 -2.46 1.36
CA PRO A 108 3.26 -1.65 2.14
C PRO A 108 2.63 -1.05 3.40
N ILE A 109 1.33 -0.73 3.37
CA ILE A 109 0.58 -0.22 4.53
C ILE A 109 0.40 -1.32 5.58
N LEU A 110 0.06 -2.54 5.12
CA LEU A 110 -0.09 -3.72 5.95
C LEU A 110 1.23 -4.07 6.68
N LEU A 111 2.36 -3.95 5.99
CA LEU A 111 3.69 -4.15 6.59
C LEU A 111 4.02 -3.11 7.66
N LEU A 112 3.60 -1.86 7.48
CA LEU A 112 3.89 -0.78 8.43
C LEU A 112 3.06 -0.87 9.70
N ILE A 113 1.76 -1.08 9.57
CA ILE A 113 0.80 -0.87 10.67
C ILE A 113 0.26 -2.21 11.22
N GLY A 114 0.28 -3.26 10.41
CA GLY A 114 -0.31 -4.55 10.71
C GLY A 114 -1.80 -4.61 10.38
N GLN A 115 -2.33 -5.83 10.42
CA GLN A 115 -3.68 -6.17 9.92
C GLN A 115 -4.83 -5.37 10.54
N ALA A 116 -4.91 -5.30 11.88
CA ALA A 116 -6.11 -4.85 12.58
C ALA A 116 -6.43 -3.39 12.27
N LYS A 117 -5.38 -2.57 12.21
CA LYS A 117 -5.49 -1.15 11.87
C LYS A 117 -5.58 -0.91 10.37
N THR A 118 -5.08 -1.84 9.54
CA THR A 118 -5.30 -1.75 8.08
C THR A 118 -6.79 -1.93 7.77
N TYR A 119 -7.50 -2.81 8.49
CA TYR A 119 -8.96 -2.89 8.40
C TYR A 119 -9.65 -1.56 8.79
N SER A 120 -9.29 -0.98 9.94
CA SER A 120 -9.79 0.34 10.35
C SER A 120 -9.53 1.44 9.32
N PHE A 121 -8.31 1.48 8.77
CA PHE A 121 -7.94 2.43 7.71
C PHE A 121 -8.79 2.26 6.44
N LEU A 122 -9.01 1.02 6.00
CA LEU A 122 -9.86 0.72 4.83
C LEU A 122 -11.33 1.09 5.07
N LEU A 123 -11.80 1.01 6.32
CA LEU A 123 -13.13 1.44 6.75
C LEU A 123 -13.21 2.94 7.04
N SER A 124 -12.21 3.71 6.62
CA SER A 124 -12.17 5.17 6.73
C SER A 124 -12.07 5.71 8.16
N GLU A 125 -11.58 4.91 9.11
CA GLU A 125 -11.22 5.41 10.44
C GLU A 125 -9.88 6.16 10.39
N SER A 126 -9.79 7.30 11.08
CA SER A 126 -8.55 8.07 11.17
C SER A 126 -7.55 7.33 12.06
N VAL A 127 -6.58 6.66 11.44
CA VAL A 127 -5.46 6.04 12.15
C VAL A 127 -4.39 7.10 12.38
N VAL A 128 -4.22 7.53 13.64
CA VAL A 128 -3.11 8.37 14.07
C VAL A 128 -2.05 7.49 14.72
N LEU A 129 -0.81 7.58 14.24
CA LEU A 129 0.32 6.84 14.79
C LEU A 129 1.05 7.72 15.82
N LEU A 130 1.51 7.10 16.91
CA LEU A 130 2.12 7.81 18.05
C LEU A 130 3.43 8.54 17.68
N SER A 131 4.24 7.91 16.83
CA SER A 131 5.52 8.48 16.39
C SER A 131 5.32 9.41 15.19
N PRO A 132 5.80 10.67 15.25
CA PRO A 132 5.65 11.63 14.15
C PRO A 132 6.39 11.17 12.88
N CYS A 133 7.50 10.44 13.04
CA CYS A 133 8.23 9.84 11.92
C CYS A 133 7.38 8.76 11.22
N THR A 134 6.80 7.84 12.00
CA THR A 134 5.94 6.78 11.48
C THR A 134 4.67 7.34 10.84
N ASN A 135 4.08 8.39 11.42
CA ASN A 135 2.93 9.07 10.84
C ASN A 135 3.26 9.76 9.50
N SER A 136 4.44 10.37 9.39
CA SER A 136 4.90 10.98 8.14
C SER A 136 5.12 9.91 7.05
N TYR A 137 5.73 8.78 7.40
CA TYR A 137 5.91 7.65 6.48
C TYR A 137 4.57 7.01 6.08
N PHE A 138 3.63 6.89 7.00
CA PHE A 138 2.28 6.41 6.68
C PHE A 138 1.56 7.32 5.70
N ASN A 139 1.63 8.65 5.88
CA ASN A 139 1.06 9.59 4.92
C ASN A 139 1.74 9.50 3.55
N TYR A 140 3.05 9.28 3.51
CA TYR A 140 3.78 9.01 2.27
C TYR A 140 3.24 7.76 1.55
N LEU A 141 3.02 6.66 2.27
CA LEU A 141 2.44 5.43 1.69
C LEU A 141 1.00 5.65 1.22
N LYS A 142 0.16 6.32 2.02
CA LYS A 142 -1.22 6.66 1.65
C LYS A 142 -1.27 7.48 0.36
N ASN A 143 -0.44 8.51 0.25
CA ASN A 143 -0.36 9.32 -0.94
C ASN A 143 0.05 8.47 -2.14
N ASN A 144 1.11 7.65 -2.01
CA ASN A 144 1.53 6.74 -3.08
C ASN A 144 0.41 5.81 -3.54
N SER A 145 -0.39 5.27 -2.62
CA SER A 145 -1.56 4.46 -2.98
C SER A 145 -2.55 5.23 -3.85
N ILE A 146 -2.84 6.49 -3.51
CA ILE A 146 -3.69 7.37 -4.33
C ILE A 146 -3.06 7.58 -5.72
N GLY A 147 -1.75 7.83 -5.78
CA GLY A 147 -1.01 7.98 -7.03
C GLY A 147 -1.11 6.76 -7.94
N VAL A 148 -0.96 5.55 -7.40
CA VAL A 148 -1.11 4.28 -8.13
C VAL A 148 -2.53 4.14 -8.68
N LEU A 149 -3.55 4.37 -7.87
CA LEU A 149 -4.95 4.23 -8.28
C LEU A 149 -5.33 5.25 -9.37
N LEU A 150 -4.95 6.51 -9.19
CA LEU A 150 -5.19 7.56 -10.18
C LEU A 150 -4.42 7.31 -11.47
N GLY A 151 -3.17 6.84 -11.38
CA GLY A 151 -2.36 6.50 -12.54
C GLY A 151 -2.93 5.31 -13.32
N ALA A 152 -3.35 4.26 -12.63
CA ALA A 152 -4.01 3.10 -13.24
C ALA A 152 -5.31 3.49 -13.95
N TRP A 153 -6.13 4.34 -13.31
CA TRP A 153 -7.37 4.84 -13.86
C TRP A 153 -7.15 5.77 -15.06
N ALA A 154 -6.22 6.73 -14.96
CA ALA A 154 -5.89 7.64 -16.05
C ALA A 154 -5.35 6.90 -17.28
N ALA A 155 -4.58 5.82 -17.07
CA ALA A 155 -4.09 4.99 -18.16
C ALA A 155 -5.20 4.20 -18.88
N SER A 156 -6.32 3.91 -18.23
CA SER A 156 -7.49 3.29 -18.89
C SER A 156 -8.08 4.16 -20.00
N VAL A 157 -7.89 5.48 -19.94
CA VAL A 157 -8.35 6.42 -21.00
C VAL A 157 -7.64 6.16 -22.33
N VAL A 158 -6.50 5.48 -22.30
CA VAL A 158 -5.74 5.17 -23.52
C VAL A 158 -6.35 4.00 -24.30
N ALA A 159 -7.13 3.13 -23.66
CA ALA A 159 -7.74 1.99 -24.34
C ALA A 159 -8.79 2.40 -25.41
N PRO A 160 -9.69 3.37 -25.17
CA PRO A 160 -10.63 3.86 -26.20
C PRO A 160 -10.00 4.68 -27.34
N LEU A 161 -8.76 5.15 -27.18
CA LEU A 161 -8.11 6.05 -28.15
C LEU A 161 -7.55 5.30 -29.38
N ASP A 162 -7.61 3.96 -29.34
CA ASP A 162 -7.31 2.98 -30.39
C ASP A 162 -6.36 3.49 -31.49
N TRP A 163 -5.07 3.57 -31.15
CA TRP A 163 -4.00 3.87 -32.10
C TRP A 163 -3.42 2.58 -32.71
N ASP A 164 -4.13 1.44 -32.56
CA ASP A 164 -3.73 0.09 -32.98
C ASP A 164 -2.31 -0.29 -32.51
N ARG A 165 -1.92 0.12 -31.29
CA ARG A 165 -0.57 -0.16 -30.78
C ARG A 165 -0.56 -1.34 -29.80
N PRO A 166 0.46 -2.22 -29.86
CA PRO A 166 0.54 -3.39 -28.99
C PRO A 166 0.66 -3.04 -27.51
N TRP A 167 1.09 -1.83 -27.17
CA TRP A 167 1.18 -1.36 -25.79
C TRP A 167 -0.15 -0.88 -25.22
N GLN A 168 -1.17 -0.63 -26.06
CA GLN A 168 -2.51 -0.19 -25.65
C GLN A 168 -3.40 -1.36 -25.20
N ILE A 169 -2.96 -2.59 -25.46
CA ILE A 169 -3.69 -3.81 -25.11
C ILE A 169 -3.79 -3.93 -23.59
N TYR A 170 -5.01 -4.13 -23.08
CA TYR A 170 -5.24 -4.38 -21.66
C TYR A 170 -4.44 -5.61 -21.20
N PRO A 171 -3.76 -5.59 -20.04
CA PRO A 171 -3.71 -4.54 -19.01
C PRO A 171 -2.42 -3.70 -19.04
N ILE A 172 -1.70 -3.67 -20.16
CA ILE A 172 -0.36 -3.04 -20.27
C ILE A 172 -0.39 -1.54 -19.90
N PRO A 173 -1.31 -0.72 -20.43
CA PRO A 173 -1.39 0.69 -20.05
C PRO A 173 -1.59 0.87 -18.54
N ASN A 174 -2.45 0.06 -17.93
CA ASN A 174 -2.76 0.15 -16.50
C ASN A 174 -1.55 -0.16 -15.62
N TYR A 175 -0.71 -1.13 -16.01
CA TYR A 175 0.55 -1.40 -15.31
C TYR A 175 1.50 -0.20 -15.38
N VAL A 176 1.66 0.38 -16.57
CA VAL A 176 2.50 1.58 -16.75
C VAL A 176 1.94 2.74 -15.93
N GLY A 177 0.61 2.92 -15.94
CA GLY A 177 -0.10 3.90 -15.14
C GLY A 177 0.14 3.74 -13.64
N CYS A 178 0.11 2.51 -13.11
CA CYS A 178 0.43 2.23 -11.70
C CYS A 178 1.84 2.72 -11.33
N ILE A 179 2.84 2.35 -12.15
CA ILE A 179 4.25 2.67 -11.90
C ILE A 179 4.50 4.17 -12.03
N VAL A 180 4.00 4.80 -13.09
CA VAL A 180 4.13 6.24 -13.32
C VAL A 180 3.40 7.03 -12.24
N GLY A 181 2.22 6.59 -11.84
CA GLY A 181 1.44 7.19 -10.76
C GLY A 181 2.17 7.14 -9.41
N GLN A 182 2.75 5.99 -9.06
CA GLN A 182 3.57 5.85 -7.86
C GLN A 182 4.81 6.74 -7.91
N PHE A 183 5.50 6.77 -9.05
CA PHE A 183 6.68 7.61 -9.22
C PHE A 183 6.33 9.10 -9.09
N GLY A 184 5.29 9.57 -9.79
CA GLY A 184 4.83 10.95 -9.73
C GLY A 184 4.46 11.38 -8.32
N MET A 185 3.78 10.51 -7.57
CA MET A 185 3.43 10.80 -6.18
C MET A 185 4.63 10.78 -5.24
N SER A 186 5.60 9.89 -5.47
CA SER A 186 6.86 9.87 -4.71
C SER A 186 7.63 11.18 -4.91
N VAL A 187 7.67 11.72 -6.13
CA VAL A 187 8.24 13.04 -6.43
C VAL A 187 7.46 14.15 -5.72
N TYR A 188 6.13 14.13 -5.80
CA TYR A 188 5.28 15.11 -5.11
C TYR A 188 5.55 15.12 -3.60
N ASN A 189 5.63 13.95 -2.96
CA ASN A 189 5.91 13.84 -1.53
C ASN A 189 7.29 14.41 -1.17
N LEU A 190 8.31 14.16 -2.00
CA LEU A 190 9.65 14.71 -1.80
C LEU A 190 9.66 16.24 -1.91
N LEU A 191 9.00 16.80 -2.93
CA LEU A 191 8.86 18.25 -3.09
C LEU A 191 8.08 18.88 -1.93
N SER A 192 6.99 18.25 -1.50
CA SER A 192 6.19 18.72 -0.36
C SER A 192 7.00 18.72 0.94
N MET A 193 7.81 17.68 1.16
CA MET A 193 8.72 17.61 2.31
C MET A 193 9.78 18.72 2.27
N ILE A 194 10.42 18.94 1.12
CA ILE A 194 11.41 20.01 0.94
C ILE A 194 10.76 21.37 1.18
N TYR A 195 9.58 21.61 0.60
CA TYR A 195 8.82 22.84 0.79
C TYR A 195 8.51 23.11 2.26
N SER A 196 8.00 22.11 2.98
CA SER A 196 7.66 22.22 4.40
C SER A 196 8.89 22.54 5.25
N ARG A 197 10.03 21.90 4.95
CA ARG A 197 11.31 22.19 5.64
C ARG A 197 11.79 23.62 5.40
N PHE A 198 11.70 24.13 4.17
CA PHE A 198 12.05 25.52 3.85
C PHE A 198 11.11 26.53 4.50
N TYR A 199 9.82 26.18 4.61
CA TYR A 199 8.84 27.01 5.29
C TYR A 199 9.18 27.13 6.79
N ASP A 200 9.44 26.00 7.47
CA ASP A 200 9.79 25.99 8.89
C ASP A 200 11.09 26.76 9.19
N ASP A 201 12.14 26.59 8.37
CA ASP A 201 13.43 27.32 8.54
C ASP A 201 13.28 28.84 8.38
N ARG A 202 12.35 29.29 7.52
CA ARG A 202 12.06 30.72 7.39
C ARG A 202 11.30 31.26 8.60
N HIS A 203 10.40 30.48 9.19
CA HIS A 203 9.65 30.91 10.37
C HIS A 203 10.49 30.93 11.65
N THR A 204 11.41 29.99 11.84
CA THR A 204 12.31 29.97 13.01
C THR A 204 13.34 31.08 13.01
N LYS A 205 13.65 31.71 11.86
CA LYS A 205 14.57 32.85 11.77
C LYS A 205 13.91 34.21 12.02
N ILE A 206 12.58 34.27 12.03
CA ILE A 206 11.80 35.51 12.19
C ILE A 206 11.32 35.69 13.64
N VAL A 207 11.36 34.63 14.45
CA VAL A 207 11.04 34.62 15.90
C VAL A 207 12.32 34.65 16.71
#